data_AF-A0A524QXR6-F1
#
_entry.id   AF-A0A524QXR6-F1
#
_cell.length_a   1.000
_cell.length_b   1.000
_cell.length_c   1.000
_cell.angle_alpha   90.00
_cell.angle_beta   90.00
_cell.angle_gamma   90.00
#
_symmetry.space_group_name_H-M   'P 1'
#
loop_
_entity.id
_entity.type
_entity.pdbx_description
1 polymer ?
#
loop_
_entity_poly.entity_id
_entity_poly.type
_entity_poly.pdbx_seq_one_letter_code
_entity_poly.pdbx_strand_id
1 'polypeptide(L)'
;MDGPPIPKFPHFPSVPLGLAENMSYRSQMRVQCQKSIKLRKQIQRKCAEDSLFWASTFAWLFEPRPSPKVIPFIPWVHQVPAWKTIERYLGHQDMGIEKSRAEGASWLAILIVAHKWLYVPMFTCGLISKDAASVDTPDNMDTLMTKIAWELTTLPKWMLPLGWDPSKHRKVKDHTIHNPEIQSEIAGFAATANAAAGGRKTVFVMDELAKFPRDGVPPADQAIMDNTLTVSNSRLIISTPYGPEGAYYRIMHSDSDMVKITLHWQQNPSRTIGAYAVDVGRDNKRSVRLIDTDFWLDRAHQKRGQRSLTAVDLPALAARIMDETDQNPFSYRFMLH
;
A
#
# COMPACT_ATOMS: atom_id res chain seq x y z
N MET A 1 22.09 1.58 -16.91
CA MET A 1 22.65 1.08 -15.64
C MET A 1 21.65 0.12 -15.05
N ASP A 2 22.06 -1.09 -14.67
CA ASP A 2 21.16 -2.02 -14.00
C ASP A 2 20.74 -1.42 -12.66
N GLY A 3 19.43 -1.32 -12.40
CA GLY A 3 18.89 -0.75 -11.16
C GLY A 3 19.33 -1.53 -9.92
N PRO A 4 18.96 -1.07 -8.70
CA PRO A 4 19.35 -1.72 -7.45
C PRO A 4 19.01 -3.23 -7.46
N PRO A 5 19.71 -4.06 -6.65
CA PRO A 5 19.40 -5.49 -6.56
C PRO A 5 17.92 -5.73 -6.27
N ILE A 6 17.36 -6.76 -6.90
CA ILE A 6 15.96 -7.14 -6.65
C ILE A 6 15.84 -7.64 -5.20
N PRO A 7 15.01 -7.02 -4.35
CA PRO A 7 14.83 -7.48 -2.98
C PRO A 7 14.24 -8.88 -2.97
N LYS A 8 14.72 -9.69 -2.04
CA LYS A 8 14.24 -11.05 -1.81
C LYS A 8 13.33 -11.05 -0.59
N PHE A 9 12.26 -11.84 -0.68
CA PHE A 9 11.36 -12.09 0.44
C PHE A 9 11.37 -13.59 0.74
N PRO A 10 12.45 -14.11 1.38
CA PRO A 10 12.62 -15.54 1.58
C PRO A 10 11.64 -16.14 2.61
N HIS A 11 11.07 -15.31 3.48
CA HIS A 11 10.21 -15.76 4.58
C HIS A 11 8.72 -15.53 4.28
N PHE A 12 8.37 -14.50 3.51
CA PHE A 12 6.99 -14.18 3.14
C PHE A 12 6.21 -15.36 2.52
N PRO A 13 6.78 -16.20 1.64
CA PRO A 13 6.06 -17.36 1.08
C PRO A 13 5.55 -18.36 2.11
N SER A 14 6.06 -18.34 3.34
CA SER A 14 5.60 -19.20 4.43
C SER A 14 4.39 -18.65 5.20
N VAL A 15 3.96 -17.41 4.92
CA VAL A 15 2.85 -16.75 5.62
C VAL A 15 1.53 -17.09 4.90
N PRO A 16 0.54 -17.69 5.60
CA PRO A 16 -0.78 -17.90 5.03
C PRO A 16 -1.46 -16.56 4.71
N LEU A 17 -2.08 -16.45 3.54
CA LEU A 17 -2.77 -15.23 3.08
C LEU A 17 -4.30 -15.33 3.16
N GLY A 18 -4.85 -16.47 3.54
CA GLY A 18 -6.26 -16.58 3.93
C GLY A 18 -6.49 -15.96 5.30
N LEU A 19 -7.59 -15.23 5.50
CA LEU A 19 -7.83 -14.46 6.72
C LEU A 19 -7.81 -15.34 7.98
N ALA A 20 -8.52 -16.48 7.96
CA ALA A 20 -8.62 -17.37 9.11
C ALA A 20 -7.28 -18.07 9.41
N GLU A 21 -6.60 -18.54 8.37
CA GLU A 21 -5.30 -19.20 8.45
C GLU A 21 -4.23 -18.23 8.94
N ASN A 22 -4.22 -17.00 8.42
CA ASN A 22 -3.31 -15.94 8.83
C ASN A 22 -3.52 -15.59 10.31
N MET A 23 -4.78 -15.43 10.75
CA MET A 23 -5.09 -15.16 12.16
C MET A 23 -4.63 -16.29 13.08
N SER A 24 -4.85 -17.56 12.70
CA SER A 24 -4.35 -18.72 13.44
C SER A 24 -2.82 -18.72 13.50
N TYR A 25 -2.15 -18.52 12.37
CA TYR A 25 -0.69 -18.41 12.26
C TYR A 25 -0.12 -17.31 13.17
N ARG A 26 -0.71 -16.11 13.14
CA ARG A 26 -0.27 -14.97 13.97
C ARG A 26 -0.47 -15.24 15.46
N SER A 27 -1.58 -15.88 15.84
CA SER A 27 -1.85 -16.29 17.22
C SER A 27 -0.79 -17.28 17.72
N GLN A 28 -0.53 -18.33 16.94
CA GLN A 28 0.49 -19.33 17.27
C GLN A 28 1.88 -18.71 17.38
N MET A 29 2.26 -17.86 16.41
CA MET A 29 3.53 -17.12 16.41
C MET A 29 3.69 -16.30 17.70
N ARG A 30 2.64 -15.57 18.11
CA ARG A 30 2.65 -14.79 19.37
C ARG A 30 2.86 -15.67 20.59
N VAL A 31 2.12 -16.78 20.71
CA VAL A 31 2.23 -17.71 21.84
C VAL A 31 3.62 -18.36 21.91
N GLN A 32 4.17 -18.77 20.77
CA GLN A 32 5.51 -19.38 20.73
C GLN A 32 6.59 -18.35 21.08
N CYS A 33 6.51 -17.14 20.53
CA CYS A 33 7.45 -16.06 20.85
C CYS A 33 7.37 -15.65 22.32
N GLN A 34 6.19 -15.68 22.96
CA GLN A 34 6.09 -15.41 24.40
C GLN A 34 6.94 -16.36 25.24
N LYS A 35 7.07 -17.63 24.84
CA LYS A 35 7.78 -18.67 25.59
C LYS A 35 9.28 -18.75 25.33
N SER A 36 9.79 -18.16 24.24
CA SER A 36 11.18 -18.36 23.80
C SER A 36 11.86 -17.09 23.32
N ILE A 37 12.84 -16.61 24.11
CA ILE A 37 13.71 -15.49 23.73
C ILE A 37 14.53 -15.83 22.47
N LYS A 38 14.99 -17.09 22.34
CA LYS A 38 15.71 -17.56 21.15
C LYS A 38 14.85 -17.43 19.89
N LEU A 39 13.57 -17.80 19.99
CA LEU A 39 12.64 -17.67 18.87
C LEU A 39 12.38 -16.20 18.54
N ARG A 40 12.19 -15.32 19.54
CA ARG A 40 12.04 -13.87 19.30
C ARG A 40 13.21 -13.32 18.49
N LYS A 41 14.46 -13.65 18.85
CA LYS A 41 15.66 -13.21 18.11
C LYS A 41 15.67 -13.73 16.66
N GLN A 42 15.28 -14.99 16.45
CA GLN A 42 15.17 -15.56 15.10
C GLN A 42 14.10 -14.84 14.27
N ILE A 43 12.93 -14.59 14.84
CA ILE A 43 11.84 -13.87 14.16
C ILE A 43 12.22 -12.41 13.89
N GLN A 44 12.88 -11.73 14.83
CA GLN A 44 13.37 -10.36 14.63
C GLN A 44 14.30 -10.28 13.42
N ARG A 45 15.20 -11.26 13.26
CA ARG A 45 16.08 -11.37 12.09
C ARG A 45 15.30 -11.59 10.80
N LYS A 46 14.32 -12.50 10.78
CA LYS A 46 13.46 -12.73 9.62
C LYS A 46 12.71 -11.46 9.22
N CYS A 47 12.17 -10.74 10.19
CA CYS A 47 11.49 -9.47 9.97
C CYS A 47 12.44 -8.41 9.40
N ALA A 48 13.68 -8.30 9.91
CA ALA A 48 14.67 -7.36 9.37
C ALA A 48 15.05 -7.68 7.91
N GLU A 49 15.15 -8.96 7.57
CA GLU A 49 15.50 -9.45 6.22
C GLU A 49 14.34 -9.36 5.21
N ASP A 50 13.08 -9.40 5.67
CA ASP A 50 11.91 -9.55 4.83
C ASP A 50 10.74 -8.69 5.35
N SER A 51 10.55 -7.52 4.74
CA SER A 51 9.53 -6.55 5.16
C SER A 51 8.09 -7.01 4.88
N LEU A 52 7.88 -7.83 3.83
CA LEU A 52 6.57 -8.42 3.57
C LEU A 52 6.22 -9.51 4.58
N PHE A 53 7.20 -10.31 5.01
CA PHE A 53 7.03 -11.24 6.13
C PHE A 53 6.66 -10.50 7.41
N TRP A 54 7.38 -9.42 7.73
CA TRP A 54 7.06 -8.58 8.89
C TRP A 54 5.64 -8.03 8.82
N ALA A 55 5.27 -7.38 7.71
CA ALA A 55 3.96 -6.76 7.54
C ALA A 55 2.84 -7.80 7.62
N SER A 56 2.97 -8.91 6.90
CA SER A 56 1.93 -9.96 6.82
C SER A 56 1.78 -10.77 8.11
N THR A 57 2.80 -10.77 8.97
CA THR A 57 2.81 -11.52 10.25
C THR A 57 2.50 -10.64 11.46
N PHE A 58 2.89 -9.36 11.46
CA PHE A 58 2.79 -8.51 12.64
C PHE A 58 1.96 -7.25 12.45
N ALA A 59 1.86 -6.73 11.22
CA ALA A 59 1.18 -5.47 10.98
C ALA A 59 -0.34 -5.59 10.90
N TRP A 60 -1.03 -4.51 11.24
CA TRP A 60 -2.48 -4.43 11.22
C TRP A 60 -2.94 -3.31 10.29
N LEU A 61 -4.22 -3.37 9.93
CA LEU A 61 -4.90 -2.33 9.19
C LEU A 61 -6.10 -1.86 9.99
N PHE A 62 -6.26 -0.54 10.06
CA PHE A 62 -7.53 0.05 10.40
C PHE A 62 -8.33 0.28 9.11
N GLU A 63 -9.47 -0.38 9.03
CA GLU A 63 -10.38 -0.35 7.89
C GLU A 63 -11.81 -0.19 8.45
N PRO A 64 -12.41 1.02 8.40
CA PRO A 64 -13.65 1.31 9.12
C PRO A 64 -14.90 0.66 8.53
N ARG A 65 -14.83 0.12 7.30
CA ARG A 65 -15.97 -0.47 6.58
C ARG A 65 -16.38 -1.86 7.08
N PRO A 66 -15.48 -2.86 7.21
CA PRO A 66 -15.82 -4.18 7.73
C PRO A 66 -15.94 -4.19 9.26
N SER A 67 -16.47 -5.31 9.77
CA SER A 67 -16.41 -5.68 11.20
C SER A 67 -15.65 -7.01 11.32
N PRO A 68 -14.57 -7.10 12.12
CA PRO A 68 -13.97 -6.03 12.92
C PRO A 68 -13.27 -4.95 12.08
N LYS A 69 -13.13 -3.74 12.64
CA LYS A 69 -12.47 -2.60 11.99
C LYS A 69 -10.95 -2.67 11.99
N VAL A 70 -10.38 -3.54 12.82
CA VAL A 70 -8.94 -3.81 12.88
C VAL A 70 -8.73 -5.22 12.36
N ILE A 71 -8.04 -5.32 11.23
CA ILE A 71 -7.81 -6.57 10.51
C ILE A 71 -6.30 -6.76 10.29
N PRO A 72 -5.79 -7.99 10.17
CA PRO A 72 -4.39 -8.19 9.83
C PRO A 72 -4.09 -7.58 8.46
N PHE A 73 -2.90 -6.99 8.30
CA PHE A 73 -2.42 -6.64 6.97
C PHE A 73 -2.15 -7.94 6.20
N ILE A 74 -2.90 -8.16 5.13
CA ILE A 74 -2.69 -9.23 4.17
C ILE A 74 -2.63 -8.53 2.80
N PRO A 75 -1.47 -8.55 2.12
CA PRO A 75 -1.33 -7.83 0.86
C PRO A 75 -2.25 -8.46 -0.19
N TRP A 76 -2.94 -7.63 -0.97
CA TRP A 76 -3.57 -8.13 -2.19
C TRP A 76 -2.50 -8.57 -3.19
N VAL A 77 -2.85 -9.50 -4.07
CA VAL A 77 -1.91 -10.09 -5.05
C VAL A 77 -1.14 -9.03 -5.84
N HIS A 78 -1.83 -7.99 -6.30
CA HIS A 78 -1.22 -6.90 -7.08
C HIS A 78 -0.39 -5.92 -6.24
N GLN A 79 -0.57 -5.90 -4.92
CA GLN A 79 0.25 -5.09 -4.02
C GLN A 79 1.63 -5.71 -3.77
N VAL A 80 1.81 -7.03 -3.92
CA VAL A 80 3.11 -7.69 -3.71
C VAL A 80 4.17 -7.20 -4.72
N PRO A 81 3.91 -7.15 -6.05
CA PRO A 81 4.83 -6.52 -7.00
C PRO A 81 5.08 -5.04 -6.70
N ALA A 82 4.05 -4.27 -6.33
CA ALA A 82 4.20 -2.87 -5.98
C ALA A 82 5.12 -2.69 -4.76
N TRP A 83 4.92 -3.46 -3.70
CA TRP A 83 5.78 -3.48 -2.52
C TRP A 83 7.23 -3.82 -2.88
N LYS A 84 7.43 -4.85 -3.71
CA LYS A 84 8.74 -5.26 -4.20
C LYS A 84 9.45 -4.13 -4.96
N THR A 85 8.73 -3.41 -5.81
CA THR A 85 9.27 -2.25 -6.53
C THR A 85 9.63 -1.12 -5.58
N ILE A 86 8.76 -0.79 -4.61
CA ILE A 86 9.06 0.23 -3.61
C ILE A 86 10.33 -0.16 -2.83
N GLU A 87 10.40 -1.36 -2.27
CA GLU A 87 11.57 -1.86 -1.53
C GLU A 87 12.87 -1.84 -2.36
N ARG A 88 12.77 -2.03 -3.67
CA ARG A 88 13.93 -2.03 -4.57
C ARG A 88 14.51 -0.63 -4.78
N TYR A 89 13.65 0.37 -4.94
CA TYR A 89 14.05 1.71 -5.39
C TYR A 89 14.01 2.77 -4.27
N LEU A 90 13.37 2.50 -3.14
CA LEU A 90 13.35 3.38 -1.98
C LEU A 90 14.78 3.62 -1.46
N GLY A 91 15.18 4.89 -1.44
CA GLY A 91 16.54 5.34 -1.10
C GLY A 91 17.51 5.36 -2.27
N HIS A 92 17.06 5.08 -3.51
CA HIS A 92 17.90 5.01 -4.70
C HIS A 92 17.38 5.79 -5.90
N GLN A 93 16.07 5.79 -6.13
CA GLN A 93 15.47 6.41 -7.32
C GLN A 93 14.04 6.82 -7.04
N ASP A 94 13.59 7.91 -7.67
CA ASP A 94 12.23 8.38 -7.52
C ASP A 94 11.21 7.40 -8.07
N MET A 95 10.06 7.35 -7.41
CA MET A 95 8.94 6.50 -7.76
C MET A 95 7.64 7.29 -7.77
N GLY A 96 6.81 7.05 -8.77
CA GLY A 96 5.45 7.56 -8.86
C GLY A 96 4.44 6.42 -8.81
N ILE A 97 3.50 6.48 -7.87
CA ILE A 97 2.36 5.56 -7.82
C ILE A 97 1.15 6.24 -8.44
N GLU A 98 0.68 5.68 -9.56
CA GLU A 98 -0.65 5.92 -10.09
C GLU A 98 -1.62 4.89 -9.51
N LYS A 99 -2.60 5.37 -8.74
CA LYS A 99 -3.56 4.48 -8.09
C LYS A 99 -5.00 4.88 -8.35
N SER A 100 -5.86 3.88 -8.38
CA SER A 100 -7.29 4.08 -8.15
C SER A 100 -7.57 4.47 -6.69
N ARG A 101 -8.79 4.97 -6.40
CA ARG A 101 -9.18 5.34 -5.03
C ARG A 101 -9.36 4.08 -4.18
N ALA A 102 -8.88 4.14 -2.94
CA ALA A 102 -8.99 3.05 -1.95
C ALA A 102 -8.39 1.71 -2.43
N GLU A 103 -7.15 1.79 -2.93
CA GLU A 103 -6.27 0.65 -3.26
C GLU A 103 -5.15 0.42 -2.22
N GLY A 104 -5.22 1.09 -1.06
CA GLY A 104 -4.30 0.84 0.06
C GLY A 104 -2.87 1.38 -0.10
N ALA A 105 -2.56 2.17 -1.13
CA ALA A 105 -1.20 2.65 -1.39
C ALA A 105 -0.55 3.39 -0.20
N SER A 106 -1.31 4.27 0.49
CA SER A 106 -0.79 4.99 1.66
C SER A 106 -0.42 4.02 2.79
N TRP A 107 -1.21 2.95 3.00
CA TRP A 107 -0.87 1.89 3.95
C TRP A 107 0.40 1.12 3.54
N LEU A 108 0.57 0.79 2.24
CA LEU A 108 1.81 0.16 1.77
C LEU A 108 3.04 1.02 2.11
N ALA A 109 2.99 2.31 1.79
CA ALA A 109 4.09 3.22 2.04
C ALA A 109 4.38 3.38 3.55
N ILE A 110 3.33 3.53 4.35
CA ILE A 110 3.41 3.67 5.82
C ILE A 110 4.03 2.43 6.46
N LEU A 111 3.62 1.23 6.06
CA LEU A 111 4.16 -0.01 6.60
C LEU A 111 5.62 -0.22 6.18
N ILE A 112 5.99 0.10 4.94
CA ILE A 112 7.39 0.08 4.49
C ILE A 112 8.22 1.07 5.31
N VAL A 113 7.75 2.31 5.49
CA VAL A 113 8.45 3.33 6.30
C VAL A 113 8.59 2.88 7.76
N ALA A 114 7.54 2.31 8.36
CA ALA A 114 7.59 1.77 9.73
C ALA A 114 8.59 0.61 9.84
N HIS A 115 8.66 -0.27 8.84
CA HIS A 115 9.67 -1.32 8.77
C HIS A 115 11.09 -0.75 8.69
N LYS A 116 11.35 0.19 7.79
CA LYS A 116 12.67 0.85 7.68
C LYS A 116 13.04 1.56 8.97
N TRP A 117 12.09 2.21 9.62
CA TRP A 117 12.28 2.82 10.94
C TRP A 117 12.64 1.80 12.03
N LEU A 118 12.11 0.57 11.98
CA LEU A 118 12.44 -0.48 12.94
C LEU A 118 13.81 -1.14 12.69
N TYR A 119 14.23 -1.28 11.42
CA TYR A 119 15.31 -2.22 11.05
C TYR A 119 16.48 -1.61 10.26
N VAL A 120 16.39 -0.37 9.80
CA VAL A 120 17.46 0.28 9.03
C VAL A 120 18.09 1.40 9.87
N PRO A 121 19.32 1.21 10.37
CA PRO A 121 19.99 2.21 11.21
C PRO A 121 20.09 3.56 10.51
N MET A 122 19.83 4.64 11.26
CA MET A 122 19.90 6.02 10.80
C MET A 122 19.02 6.33 9.57
N PHE A 123 18.02 5.50 9.27
CA PHE A 123 17.04 5.78 8.23
C PHE A 123 16.23 7.02 8.59
N THR A 124 16.16 8.00 7.68
CA THR A 124 15.37 9.21 7.89
C THR A 124 14.33 9.36 6.79
N CYS A 125 13.06 9.53 7.17
CA CYS A 125 11.95 9.68 6.24
C CYS A 125 11.20 10.99 6.48
N GLY A 126 10.91 11.74 5.41
CA GLY A 126 9.97 12.85 5.46
C GLY A 126 8.62 12.45 4.89
N LEU A 127 7.54 12.54 5.68
CA LEU A 127 6.17 12.33 5.22
C LEU A 127 5.52 13.66 4.91
N ILE A 128 5.02 13.83 3.69
CA ILE A 128 4.42 15.09 3.23
C ILE A 128 2.96 14.87 2.86
N SER A 129 2.10 15.76 3.33
CA SER A 129 0.69 15.84 2.92
C SER A 129 0.26 17.30 2.72
N LYS A 130 -0.96 17.51 2.22
CA LYS A 130 -1.48 18.82 1.80
C LYS A 130 -1.45 19.89 2.89
N ASP A 131 -1.60 19.50 4.16
CA ASP A 131 -1.59 20.39 5.33
C ASP A 131 -1.14 19.61 6.58
N ALA A 132 -0.80 20.34 7.66
CA ALA A 132 -0.32 19.74 8.90
C ALA A 132 -1.35 18.78 9.54
N ALA A 133 -2.64 19.11 9.41
CA ALA A 133 -3.72 18.28 9.93
C ALA A 133 -3.80 16.91 9.20
N SER A 134 -3.50 16.87 7.90
CA SER A 134 -3.48 15.64 7.11
C SER A 134 -2.21 14.82 7.36
N VAL A 135 -1.13 15.46 7.79
CA VAL A 135 0.12 14.81 8.20
C VAL A 135 -0.05 14.12 9.55
N ASP A 136 -0.51 14.86 10.56
CA ASP A 136 -0.47 14.40 11.94
C ASP A 136 -1.55 15.07 12.82
N THR A 137 -2.75 14.48 12.81
CA THR A 137 -3.79 14.79 13.79
C THR A 137 -3.92 13.58 14.72
N PRO A 138 -3.66 13.74 16.04
CA PRO A 138 -3.86 12.68 17.01
C PRO A 138 -5.25 12.06 16.91
N ASP A 139 -5.34 10.75 17.13
CA ASP A 139 -6.57 9.96 17.09
C ASP A 139 -7.31 9.94 15.73
N ASN A 140 -6.77 10.63 14.73
CA ASN A 140 -7.29 10.59 13.37
C ASN A 140 -6.48 9.61 12.51
N MET A 141 -7.04 8.41 12.32
CA MET A 141 -6.49 7.35 11.48
C MET A 141 -6.46 7.67 9.99
N ASP A 142 -6.95 8.82 9.52
CA ASP A 142 -6.73 9.27 8.15
C ASP A 142 -5.31 9.82 7.93
N THR A 143 -4.64 10.25 9.00
CA THR A 143 -3.36 10.96 8.93
C THR A 143 -2.16 10.00 8.91
N LEU A 144 -1.08 10.40 8.24
CA LEU A 144 0.07 9.53 7.98
C LEU A 144 0.82 9.16 9.27
N MET A 145 1.09 10.14 10.12
CA MET A 145 1.87 9.95 11.35
C MET A 145 1.09 9.16 12.41
N THR A 146 -0.23 9.38 12.51
CA THR A 146 -1.09 8.61 13.43
C THR A 146 -1.17 7.15 13.03
N LYS A 147 -1.22 6.83 11.73
CA LYS A 147 -1.17 5.43 11.28
C LYS A 147 0.12 4.73 11.71
N ILE A 148 1.28 5.37 11.55
CA ILE A 148 2.57 4.80 12.02
C ILE A 148 2.57 4.65 13.54
N ALA A 149 2.17 5.70 14.27
CA ALA A 149 2.15 5.66 15.73
C ALA A 149 1.24 4.55 16.25
N TRP A 150 0.03 4.40 15.67
CA TRP A 150 -0.89 3.33 15.97
C TRP A 150 -0.30 1.96 15.67
N GLU A 151 0.29 1.79 14.48
CA GLU A 151 0.92 0.53 14.08
C GLU A 151 1.97 0.06 15.10
N LEU A 152 2.84 0.96 15.57
CA LEU A 152 3.83 0.67 16.61
C LEU A 152 3.19 0.19 17.92
N THR A 153 1.99 0.66 18.28
CA THR A 153 1.28 0.17 19.49
C THR A 153 0.75 -1.25 19.34
N THR A 154 0.52 -1.72 18.10
CA THR A 154 -0.02 -3.06 17.84
C THR A 154 1.05 -4.15 17.82
N LEU A 155 2.33 -3.74 17.71
CA LEU A 155 3.45 -4.65 17.66
C LEU A 155 3.71 -5.30 19.03
N PRO A 156 4.21 -6.55 19.06
CA PRO A 156 4.73 -7.14 20.28
C PRO A 156 5.84 -6.27 20.88
N LYS A 157 5.80 -6.04 22.21
CA LYS A 157 6.77 -5.19 22.92
C LYS A 157 8.24 -5.53 22.65
N TRP A 158 8.54 -6.81 22.41
CA TRP A 158 9.91 -7.28 22.13
C TRP A 158 10.40 -6.94 20.72
N MET A 159 9.53 -6.48 19.82
CA MET A 159 9.90 -6.00 18.48
C MET A 159 10.19 -4.49 18.46
N LEU A 160 9.69 -3.76 19.46
CA LEU A 160 9.92 -2.33 19.58
C LEU A 160 11.36 -2.05 20.00
N PRO A 161 11.90 -0.88 19.63
CA PRO A 161 13.28 -0.54 19.95
C PRO A 161 13.58 -0.57 21.45
N LEU A 162 14.80 -0.93 21.82
CA LEU A 162 15.26 -0.83 23.19
C LEU A 162 15.16 0.61 23.68
N GLY A 163 14.48 0.82 24.80
CA GLY A 163 14.25 2.16 25.37
C GLY A 163 13.12 2.95 24.70
N TRP A 164 12.39 2.37 23.74
CA TRP A 164 11.22 3.00 23.14
C TRP A 164 10.17 3.37 24.19
N ASP A 165 9.76 4.62 24.13
CA ASP A 165 8.74 5.23 24.98
C ASP A 165 7.98 6.25 24.13
N PRO A 166 6.69 6.01 23.81
CA PRO A 166 5.94 6.90 22.95
C PRO A 166 5.82 8.31 23.54
N SER A 167 5.83 8.48 24.87
CA SER A 167 5.74 9.81 25.50
C SER A 167 6.99 10.68 25.25
N LYS A 168 8.13 10.05 25.00
CA LYS A 168 9.42 10.73 24.79
C LYS A 168 9.81 10.84 23.32
N HIS A 169 9.44 9.82 22.54
CA HIS A 169 9.97 9.60 21.20
C HIS A 169 8.96 9.87 20.08
N ARG A 170 7.67 10.03 20.41
CA ARG A 170 6.62 10.44 19.48
C ARG A 170 6.15 11.86 19.87
N LYS A 171 6.62 12.88 19.15
CA LYS A 171 6.29 14.29 19.44
C LYS A 171 5.29 14.84 18.43
N VAL A 172 4.04 15.02 18.86
CA VAL A 172 2.93 15.51 18.00
C VAL A 172 3.18 16.92 17.51
N LYS A 173 3.61 17.81 18.42
CA LYS A 173 3.85 19.21 18.09
C LYS A 173 4.95 19.40 17.04
N ASP A 174 5.95 18.53 17.09
CA ASP A 174 7.11 18.59 16.18
C ASP A 174 6.92 17.65 14.97
N HIS A 175 5.81 16.91 14.90
CA HIS A 175 5.55 15.89 13.88
C HIS A 175 6.69 14.88 13.73
N THR A 176 7.23 14.34 14.83
CA THR A 176 8.37 13.41 14.78
C THR A 176 8.14 12.08 15.51
N ILE A 177 8.78 11.03 14.99
CA ILE A 177 8.93 9.70 15.60
C ILE A 177 10.41 9.31 15.53
N HIS A 178 11.08 9.26 16.69
CA HIS A 178 12.51 8.95 16.79
C HIS A 178 12.76 7.56 17.36
N ASN A 179 13.62 6.76 16.73
CA ASN A 179 14.02 5.46 17.23
C ASN A 179 15.23 5.60 18.16
N PRO A 180 15.11 5.36 19.48
CA PRO A 180 16.22 5.54 20.40
C PRO A 180 17.34 4.51 20.25
N GLU A 181 17.07 3.34 19.67
CA GLU A 181 18.06 2.26 19.57
C GLU A 181 18.97 2.43 18.35
N ILE A 182 18.37 2.65 17.17
CA ILE A 182 19.11 2.67 15.90
C ILE A 182 19.12 4.04 15.22
N GLN A 183 18.62 5.08 15.90
CA GLN A 183 18.68 6.49 15.47
C GLN A 183 18.00 6.78 14.13
N SER A 184 17.01 5.97 13.74
CA SER A 184 16.12 6.28 12.62
C SER A 184 15.05 7.30 13.03
N GLU A 185 14.54 8.06 12.07
CA GLU A 185 13.60 9.14 12.32
C GLU A 185 12.55 9.23 11.21
N ILE A 186 11.30 9.50 11.60
CA ILE A 186 10.24 9.94 10.69
C ILE A 186 9.82 11.35 11.09
N ALA A 187 9.76 12.25 10.11
CA ALA A 187 9.33 13.63 10.30
C ALA A 187 8.18 13.98 9.34
N GLY A 188 7.16 14.66 9.82
CA GLY A 188 6.00 15.10 9.04
C GLY A 188 6.14 16.55 8.56
N PHE A 189 5.68 16.82 7.34
CA PHE A 189 5.74 18.14 6.71
C PHE A 189 4.42 18.50 6.03
N ALA A 190 3.90 19.69 6.31
CA ALA A 190 2.81 20.27 5.53
C ALA A 190 3.34 20.79 4.18
N ALA A 191 2.53 20.69 3.12
CA ALA A 191 2.86 21.26 1.82
C ALA A 191 2.83 22.80 1.88
N THR A 192 4.00 23.41 2.06
CA THR A 192 4.21 24.86 1.96
C THR A 192 5.40 25.16 1.07
N ALA A 193 5.50 26.39 0.55
CA ALA A 193 6.56 26.76 -0.39
C ALA A 193 7.99 26.53 0.15
N ASN A 194 8.19 26.59 1.47
CA ASN A 194 9.50 26.43 2.11
C ASN A 194 9.68 25.08 2.83
N ALA A 195 8.66 24.21 2.80
CA ALA A 195 8.73 22.94 3.50
C ALA A 195 9.79 22.02 2.90
N ALA A 196 10.41 21.22 3.77
CA ALA A 196 11.48 20.27 3.46
C ALA A 196 12.79 20.85 2.89
N ALA A 197 12.91 22.16 2.64
CA ALA A 197 14.10 22.75 2.02
C ALA A 197 15.40 22.61 2.84
N GLY A 198 15.31 22.59 4.18
CA GLY A 198 16.49 22.59 5.06
C GLY A 198 16.91 21.23 5.62
N GLY A 199 16.04 20.22 5.58
CA GLY A 199 16.27 18.94 6.27
C GLY A 199 16.53 17.80 5.30
N ARG A 200 17.76 17.27 5.29
CA ARG A 200 18.10 16.08 4.48
C ARG A 200 17.39 14.83 5.03
N LYS A 201 16.83 14.02 4.14
CA LYS A 201 16.20 12.74 4.46
C LYS A 201 16.72 11.65 3.53
N THR A 202 16.73 10.40 3.98
CA THR A 202 16.98 9.26 3.07
C THR A 202 15.93 9.22 1.97
N VAL A 203 14.66 9.46 2.34
CA VAL A 203 13.52 9.46 1.41
C VAL A 203 12.44 10.44 1.84
N PHE A 204 11.71 11.00 0.88
CA PHE A 204 10.41 11.62 1.12
C PHE A 204 9.27 10.77 0.57
N VAL A 205 8.18 10.66 1.33
CA VAL A 205 6.92 10.07 0.86
C VAL A 205 5.88 11.17 0.79
N MET A 206 5.27 11.36 -0.37
CA MET A 206 4.25 12.39 -0.60
C MET A 206 2.91 11.72 -0.87
N ASP A 207 1.95 11.86 0.04
CA ASP A 207 0.63 11.25 -0.11
C ASP A 207 -0.39 12.25 -0.66
N GLU A 208 -1.07 11.86 -1.74
CA GLU A 208 -2.07 12.63 -2.48
C GLU A 208 -1.53 13.96 -3.07
N LEU A 209 -0.32 13.93 -3.66
CA LEU A 209 0.36 15.12 -4.24
C LEU A 209 -0.53 15.93 -5.20
N ALA A 210 -1.39 15.28 -6.01
CA ALA A 210 -2.24 16.00 -6.98
C ALA A 210 -3.25 16.96 -6.32
N LYS A 211 -3.46 16.81 -5.00
CA LYS A 211 -4.37 17.62 -4.18
C LYS A 211 -3.65 18.64 -3.30
N PHE A 212 -2.34 18.80 -3.46
CA PHE A 212 -1.61 19.83 -2.72
C PHE A 212 -2.07 21.22 -3.18
N PRO A 213 -2.03 22.23 -2.29
CA PRO A 213 -2.45 23.59 -2.62
C PRO A 213 -1.65 24.17 -3.79
N ARG A 214 -2.34 24.95 -4.63
CA ARG A 214 -1.79 25.57 -5.86
C ARG A 214 -2.04 27.07 -5.95
N ASP A 215 -2.59 27.66 -4.89
CA ASP A 215 -2.93 29.08 -4.75
C ASP A 215 -1.72 29.99 -4.42
N GLY A 216 -0.61 29.41 -3.94
CA GLY A 216 0.63 30.13 -3.65
C GLY A 216 1.55 30.37 -4.85
N VAL A 217 2.57 31.21 -4.66
CA VAL A 217 3.64 31.48 -5.66
C VAL A 217 5.02 31.28 -5.00
N PRO A 218 5.80 30.25 -5.41
CA PRO A 218 5.40 29.15 -6.30
C PRO A 218 4.29 28.28 -5.67
N PRO A 219 3.48 27.57 -6.49
CA PRO A 219 2.52 26.59 -6.01
C PRO A 219 3.17 25.56 -5.08
N ALA A 220 2.49 25.19 -3.98
CA ALA A 220 3.09 24.33 -2.96
C ALA A 220 3.40 22.92 -3.48
N ASP A 221 2.60 22.39 -4.40
CA ASP A 221 2.85 21.10 -5.06
C ASP A 221 4.19 21.10 -5.81
N GLN A 222 4.49 22.16 -6.57
CA GLN A 222 5.74 22.34 -7.30
C GLN A 222 6.90 22.65 -6.35
N ALA A 223 6.70 23.55 -5.39
CA ALA A 223 7.75 23.94 -4.44
C ALA A 223 8.27 22.75 -3.62
N ILE A 224 7.37 21.87 -3.16
CA ILE A 224 7.77 20.63 -2.47
C ILE A 224 8.60 19.72 -3.38
N MET A 225 8.23 19.59 -4.66
CA MET A 225 9.01 18.80 -5.61
C MET A 225 10.41 19.37 -5.80
N ASP A 226 10.55 20.69 -5.91
CA ASP A 226 11.85 21.33 -6.08
C ASP A 226 12.70 21.23 -4.81
N ASN A 227 12.11 21.49 -3.64
CA ASN A 227 12.80 21.46 -2.35
C ASN A 227 13.32 20.06 -1.99
N THR A 228 12.57 19.01 -2.32
CA THR A 228 12.91 17.63 -1.92
C THR A 228 13.90 16.95 -2.86
N LEU A 229 14.11 17.49 -4.07
CA LEU A 229 14.93 16.87 -5.12
C LEU A 229 16.40 16.70 -4.70
N THR A 230 17.00 17.71 -4.06
CA THR A 230 18.44 17.72 -3.74
C THR A 230 18.75 17.31 -2.30
N VAL A 231 17.72 17.15 -1.48
CA VAL A 231 17.83 16.85 -0.04
C VAL A 231 17.37 15.43 0.30
N SER A 232 17.17 14.58 -0.72
CA SER A 232 16.91 13.15 -0.52
C SER A 232 17.54 12.27 -1.60
N ASN A 233 17.68 10.97 -1.30
CA ASN A 233 18.15 9.99 -2.29
C ASN A 233 17.03 9.52 -3.22
N SER A 234 15.77 9.69 -2.81
CA SER A 234 14.60 9.30 -3.58
C SER A 234 13.33 9.92 -2.99
N ARG A 235 12.26 9.93 -3.79
CA ARG A 235 10.91 10.33 -3.42
C ARG A 235 9.92 9.25 -3.84
N LEU A 236 9.00 8.90 -2.95
CA LEU A 236 7.85 8.05 -3.25
C LEU A 236 6.60 8.91 -3.32
N ILE A 237 6.11 9.15 -4.53
CA ILE A 237 5.02 10.09 -4.79
C ILE A 237 3.75 9.29 -5.08
N ILE A 238 2.72 9.50 -4.28
CA ILE A 238 1.49 8.71 -4.31
C ILE A 238 0.33 9.66 -4.57
N SER A 239 -0.48 9.41 -5.61
CA SER A 239 -1.73 10.15 -5.75
C SER A 239 -2.74 9.41 -6.60
N THR A 240 -4.00 9.82 -6.43
CA THR A 240 -5.01 9.58 -7.47
C THR A 240 -4.87 10.70 -8.51
N PRO A 241 -5.02 10.45 -9.82
CA PRO A 241 -5.10 11.52 -10.81
C PRO A 241 -6.17 12.56 -10.45
N TYR A 242 -5.86 13.85 -10.66
CA TYR A 242 -6.76 14.97 -10.35
C TYR A 242 -6.63 16.07 -11.40
N GLY A 243 -7.24 15.82 -12.57
CA GLY A 243 -7.15 16.69 -13.73
C GLY A 243 -5.78 16.64 -14.43
N PRO A 244 -5.63 17.35 -15.56
CA PRO A 244 -4.44 17.34 -16.40
C PRO A 244 -3.40 18.40 -15.98
N GLU A 245 -3.39 18.81 -14.71
CA GLU A 245 -2.58 19.93 -14.22
C GLU A 245 -1.85 19.58 -12.91
N GLY A 246 -0.92 20.44 -12.52
CA GLY A 246 -0.16 20.32 -11.27
C GLY A 246 1.07 19.43 -11.39
N ALA A 247 1.86 19.42 -10.32
CA ALA A 247 3.16 18.74 -10.28
C ALA A 247 3.01 17.23 -10.49
N TYR A 248 2.00 16.62 -9.87
CA TYR A 248 1.73 15.18 -10.03
C TYR A 248 1.45 14.79 -11.48
N TYR A 249 0.55 15.51 -12.17
CA TYR A 249 0.26 15.21 -13.57
C TYR A 249 1.52 15.31 -14.43
N ARG A 250 2.30 16.40 -14.26
CA ARG A 250 3.55 16.61 -15.00
C ARG A 250 4.52 15.44 -14.83
N ILE A 251 4.87 15.07 -13.59
CA ILE A 251 5.86 14.00 -13.37
C ILE A 251 5.37 12.63 -13.86
N MET A 252 4.07 12.37 -13.82
CA MET A 252 3.52 11.09 -14.26
C MET A 252 3.44 10.97 -15.79
N HIS A 253 3.44 12.09 -16.53
CA HIS A 253 3.30 12.10 -17.99
C HIS A 253 4.56 12.59 -18.73
N SER A 254 5.50 13.22 -18.05
CA SER A 254 6.80 13.57 -18.62
C SER A 254 7.69 12.34 -18.76
N ASP A 255 8.54 12.36 -19.79
CA ASP A 255 9.64 11.42 -19.94
C ASP A 255 10.65 11.65 -18.81
N SER A 256 10.90 10.61 -18.02
CA SER A 256 11.85 10.61 -16.93
C SER A 256 12.29 9.17 -16.62
N ASP A 257 13.35 9.04 -15.83
CA ASP A 257 13.77 7.76 -15.27
C ASP A 257 12.95 7.35 -14.04
N MET A 258 11.99 8.16 -13.58
CA MET A 258 11.15 7.83 -12.41
C MET A 258 10.43 6.49 -12.61
N VAL A 259 10.53 5.61 -11.61
CA VAL A 259 9.89 4.30 -11.63
C VAL A 259 8.39 4.45 -11.40
N LYS A 260 7.58 4.07 -12.39
CA LYS A 260 6.11 4.15 -12.31
C LYS A 260 5.52 2.84 -11.80
N ILE A 261 4.65 2.93 -10.81
CA ILE A 261 3.91 1.81 -10.22
C ILE A 261 2.42 2.09 -10.43
N THR A 262 1.69 1.11 -10.93
CA THR A 262 0.23 1.21 -11.12
C THR A 262 -0.49 0.29 -10.13
N LEU A 263 -1.45 0.86 -9.39
CA LEU A 263 -2.38 0.13 -8.53
C LEU A 263 -3.80 0.36 -9.06
N HIS A 264 -4.22 -0.45 -10.02
CA HIS A 264 -5.52 -0.30 -10.67
C HIS A 264 -6.60 -1.12 -9.94
N TRP A 265 -7.80 -0.54 -9.76
CA TRP A 265 -8.90 -1.19 -9.02
C TRP A 265 -9.31 -2.55 -9.58
N GLN A 266 -9.13 -2.78 -10.89
CA GLN A 266 -9.43 -4.07 -11.52
C GLN A 266 -8.51 -5.20 -11.07
N GLN A 267 -7.38 -4.88 -10.45
CA GLN A 267 -6.49 -5.89 -9.89
C GLN A 267 -6.86 -6.23 -8.44
N ASN A 268 -7.80 -5.49 -7.86
CA ASN A 268 -8.23 -5.66 -6.48
C ASN A 268 -9.31 -6.73 -6.38
N PRO A 269 -9.04 -7.86 -5.69
CA PRO A 269 -10.01 -8.95 -5.57
C PRO A 269 -11.28 -8.53 -4.83
N SER A 270 -11.20 -7.57 -3.89
CA SER A 270 -12.38 -7.09 -3.15
C SER A 270 -13.34 -6.24 -4.00
N ARG A 271 -12.88 -5.70 -5.14
CA ARG A 271 -13.65 -4.85 -6.04
C ARG A 271 -14.09 -5.56 -7.31
N THR A 272 -13.50 -6.72 -7.59
CA THR A 272 -13.76 -7.50 -8.80
C THR A 272 -14.70 -8.67 -8.55
N ILE A 273 -15.34 -8.74 -7.38
CA ILE A 273 -16.27 -9.82 -7.05
C ILE A 273 -17.38 -9.92 -8.10
N GLY A 274 -17.45 -11.05 -8.81
CA GLY A 274 -18.38 -11.30 -9.91
C GLY A 274 -18.24 -10.35 -11.10
N ALA A 275 -17.06 -9.74 -11.27
CA ALA A 275 -16.77 -8.88 -12.42
C ALA A 275 -16.57 -9.71 -13.70
N TYR A 276 -16.91 -9.09 -14.81
CA TYR A 276 -16.66 -9.56 -16.17
C TYR A 276 -16.44 -8.35 -17.07
N ALA A 277 -15.73 -8.54 -18.18
CA ALA A 277 -15.57 -7.57 -19.24
C ALA A 277 -16.43 -7.99 -20.44
N VAL A 278 -16.96 -7.02 -21.17
CA VAL A 278 -17.55 -7.23 -22.50
C VAL A 278 -16.54 -6.68 -23.51
N ASP A 279 -15.80 -7.57 -24.15
CA ASP A 279 -14.84 -7.20 -25.18
C ASP A 279 -15.59 -7.11 -26.52
N VAL A 280 -15.46 -5.99 -27.23
CA VAL A 280 -16.05 -5.78 -28.56
C VAL A 280 -14.99 -5.97 -29.63
N GLY A 281 -15.13 -7.03 -30.42
CA GLY A 281 -14.27 -7.32 -31.56
C GLY A 281 -14.39 -6.29 -32.67
N ARG A 282 -13.39 -6.24 -33.56
CA ARG A 282 -13.40 -5.35 -34.74
C ARG A 282 -14.57 -5.61 -35.69
N ASP A 283 -15.18 -6.79 -35.61
CA ASP A 283 -16.38 -7.19 -36.34
C ASP A 283 -17.69 -6.85 -35.59
N ASN A 284 -17.62 -5.97 -34.58
CA ASN A 284 -18.70 -5.63 -33.65
C ASN A 284 -19.27 -6.82 -32.85
N LYS A 285 -18.64 -8.00 -32.88
CA LYS A 285 -19.06 -9.12 -32.04
C LYS A 285 -18.65 -8.88 -30.60
N ARG A 286 -19.59 -9.11 -29.69
CA ARG A 286 -19.35 -9.03 -28.25
C ARG A 286 -18.87 -10.38 -27.75
N SER A 287 -17.91 -10.36 -26.84
CA SER A 287 -17.47 -11.52 -26.08
C SER A 287 -17.43 -11.17 -24.60
N VAL A 288 -17.82 -12.10 -23.74
CA VAL A 288 -17.74 -11.90 -22.29
C VAL A 288 -16.49 -12.59 -21.79
N ARG A 289 -15.67 -11.86 -21.05
CA ARG A 289 -14.50 -12.38 -20.37
C ARG A 289 -14.70 -12.26 -18.86
N LEU A 290 -14.76 -13.40 -18.18
CA LEU A 290 -14.93 -13.43 -16.73
C LEU A 290 -13.65 -12.95 -16.06
N ILE A 291 -13.77 -11.96 -15.17
CA ILE A 291 -12.64 -11.43 -14.41
C ILE A 291 -12.50 -12.20 -13.09
N ASP A 292 -13.63 -12.46 -12.41
CA ASP A 292 -13.69 -13.27 -11.19
C ASP A 292 -14.26 -14.67 -11.48
N THR A 293 -13.40 -15.55 -11.97
CA THR A 293 -13.78 -16.90 -12.39
C THR A 293 -14.32 -17.73 -11.23
N ASP A 294 -13.77 -17.57 -10.03
CA ASP A 294 -14.12 -18.38 -8.85
C ASP A 294 -15.55 -18.08 -8.40
N PHE A 295 -15.93 -16.79 -8.30
CA PHE A 295 -17.31 -16.42 -8.02
C PHE A 295 -18.29 -17.02 -9.03
N TRP A 296 -17.94 -16.98 -10.31
CA TRP A 296 -18.83 -17.46 -11.36
C TRP A 296 -18.99 -18.98 -11.29
N LEU A 297 -17.91 -19.72 -11.03
CA LEU A 297 -17.96 -21.16 -10.79
C LEU A 297 -18.81 -21.49 -9.55
N ASP A 298 -18.58 -20.82 -8.42
CA ASP A 298 -19.33 -21.02 -7.17
C ASP A 298 -20.82 -20.69 -7.31
N ARG A 299 -21.15 -19.62 -8.03
CA ARG A 299 -22.54 -19.26 -8.32
C ARG A 299 -23.23 -20.33 -9.17
N ALA A 300 -22.52 -20.87 -10.16
CA ALA A 300 -23.05 -21.92 -11.03
C ALA A 300 -23.23 -23.24 -10.26
N HIS A 301 -22.35 -23.51 -9.30
CA HIS A 301 -22.45 -24.62 -8.33
C HIS A 301 -23.72 -24.60 -7.51
N GLN A 302 -23.96 -23.47 -6.84
CA GLN A 302 -25.13 -23.28 -5.98
C GLN A 302 -26.45 -23.45 -6.75
N LYS A 303 -26.47 -23.14 -8.05
CA LYS A 303 -27.65 -23.32 -8.92
C LYS A 303 -27.85 -24.76 -9.41
N ARG A 304 -26.81 -25.60 -9.48
CA ARG A 304 -26.86 -26.91 -10.17
C ARG A 304 -26.75 -28.13 -9.29
N GLY A 305 -26.39 -27.98 -8.00
CA GLY A 305 -26.51 -29.02 -6.98
C GLY A 305 -25.71 -30.33 -7.16
N GLN A 306 -25.13 -30.64 -8.32
CA GLN A 306 -24.67 -32.02 -8.60
C GLN A 306 -23.36 -32.17 -9.41
N ARG A 307 -22.59 -31.12 -9.74
CA ARG A 307 -21.26 -31.31 -10.38
C ARG A 307 -20.25 -30.21 -10.08
N SER A 308 -19.05 -30.61 -9.64
CA SER A 308 -17.78 -29.87 -9.62
C SER A 308 -17.48 -29.18 -10.98
N LEU A 309 -17.89 -27.93 -11.19
CA LEU A 309 -17.49 -27.07 -12.29
C LEU A 309 -16.05 -26.61 -12.09
N THR A 310 -15.32 -26.52 -13.20
CA THR A 310 -13.89 -26.20 -13.26
C THR A 310 -13.61 -25.16 -14.34
N ALA A 311 -12.35 -24.81 -14.56
CA ALA A 311 -11.94 -23.89 -15.63
C ALA A 311 -12.48 -24.26 -17.03
N VAL A 312 -12.74 -25.55 -17.28
CA VAL A 312 -13.31 -26.06 -18.54
C VAL A 312 -14.73 -25.51 -18.80
N ASP A 313 -15.47 -25.17 -17.75
CA ASP A 313 -16.86 -24.72 -17.84
C ASP A 313 -16.98 -23.19 -18.05
N LEU A 314 -15.88 -22.44 -17.89
CA LEU A 314 -15.85 -20.97 -17.98
C LEU A 314 -16.36 -20.41 -19.32
N PRO A 315 -16.01 -20.98 -20.49
CA PRO A 315 -16.51 -20.45 -21.77
C PRO A 315 -18.03 -20.56 -21.89
N ALA A 316 -18.62 -21.68 -21.46
CA ALA A 316 -20.07 -21.88 -21.47
C ALA A 316 -20.78 -20.94 -20.48
N LEU A 317 -20.14 -20.65 -19.35
CA LEU A 317 -20.66 -19.72 -18.36
C LEU A 317 -20.61 -18.26 -18.86
N ALA A 318 -19.52 -17.88 -19.53
CA ALA A 318 -19.39 -16.57 -20.15
C ALA A 318 -20.44 -16.35 -21.26
N ALA A 319 -20.69 -17.35 -22.11
CA ALA A 319 -21.74 -17.30 -23.13
C ALA A 319 -23.13 -17.06 -22.52
N ARG A 320 -23.46 -17.73 -21.42
CA ARG A 320 -24.75 -17.51 -20.72
C ARG A 320 -24.89 -16.11 -20.14
N ILE A 321 -23.82 -15.56 -19.60
CA ILE A 321 -23.83 -14.19 -19.08
C ILE A 321 -24.04 -13.19 -20.23
N MET A 322 -23.45 -13.46 -21.39
CA MET A 322 -23.71 -12.67 -22.60
C MET A 322 -25.20 -12.68 -22.98
N ASP A 323 -25.83 -13.84 -22.98
CA ASP A 323 -27.27 -13.98 -23.25
C ASP A 323 -28.12 -13.21 -22.21
N GLU A 324 -27.75 -13.28 -20.92
CA GLU A 324 -28.41 -12.51 -19.84
C GLU A 324 -28.26 -10.99 -20.06
N THR A 325 -27.10 -10.53 -20.56
CA THR A 325 -26.85 -9.10 -20.83
C THR A 325 -27.58 -8.59 -22.07
N ASP A 326 -27.71 -9.40 -23.12
CA ASP A 326 -28.42 -8.99 -24.34
C ASP A 326 -29.94 -8.93 -24.13
N GLN A 327 -30.47 -9.62 -23.11
CA GLN A 327 -31.90 -9.58 -22.75
C GLN A 327 -32.25 -8.57 -21.64
N ASN A 328 -31.28 -7.87 -21.04
CA ASN A 328 -31.50 -6.91 -19.97
C ASN A 328 -30.75 -5.58 -20.20
N PRO A 329 -31.42 -4.52 -20.69
CA PRO A 329 -30.76 -3.25 -20.99
C PRO A 329 -30.35 -2.41 -19.76
N PHE A 330 -30.65 -2.84 -18.52
CA PHE A 330 -30.45 -2.00 -17.32
C PHE A 330 -29.78 -2.69 -16.09
N SER A 331 -29.10 -3.82 -16.23
CA SER A 331 -28.29 -4.33 -15.11
C SER A 331 -26.92 -3.66 -15.06
N TYR A 332 -26.78 -2.64 -14.20
CA TYR A 332 -25.52 -2.02 -13.79
C TYR A 332 -24.35 -3.02 -13.75
N ARG A 333 -23.32 -2.84 -14.59
CA ARG A 333 -21.92 -3.22 -14.34
C ARG A 333 -21.04 -2.71 -15.48
N PHE A 334 -19.94 -2.08 -15.09
CA PHE A 334 -19.02 -1.25 -15.87
C PHE A 334 -18.72 -1.80 -17.27
N MET A 335 -19.20 -1.12 -18.32
CA MET A 335 -18.64 -1.26 -19.66
C MET A 335 -17.19 -0.78 -19.60
N LEU A 336 -16.25 -1.69 -19.82
CA LEU A 336 -14.83 -1.40 -19.94
C LEU A 336 -14.57 -1.12 -21.43
N HIS A 337 -14.13 0.10 -21.74
CA HIS A 337 -13.46 0.39 -23.01
C HIS A 337 -11.96 0.23 -22.83
#